data_AF-A0A357WS50-F1
#
_entry.id   AF-A0A357WS50-F1
#
_cell.length_a   1.000
_cell.length_b   1.000
_cell.length_c   1.000
_cell.angle_alpha   90.00
_cell.angle_beta   90.00
_cell.angle_gamma   90.00
#
_symmetry.space_group_name_H-M   'P 1'
#
loop_
_entity.id
_entity.type
_entity.pdbx_description
1 polymer ?
#
loop_
_entity_poly.entity_id
_entity_poly.type
_entity_poly.pdbx_seq_one_letter_code
_entity_poly.pdbx_strand_id
1 'polypeptide(L)'
;KLAACSRPLIYFGGGIISSGADRQLLELAEKLDIPVCSSMMGLGGFPHDHGLWLGMVGMHGTLAANRAARECDLLLVCGARFSDRVAGNRGGFSPNAEVIHLDVDHAEFDKNVTATVRLAGDLREVLSILCLRSKKIKHSEWVIHAASKRRSVMPNTSNPEGVPDPLYIIQTLRALTGDDTIVATDV
;
A
#
# COMPACT_ATOMS: atom_id res chain seq x y z
N LYS A 1 -10.31 -2.76 -17.35
CA LYS A 1 -10.53 -2.29 -15.97
C LYS A 1 -9.49 -1.24 -15.58
N LEU A 2 -8.20 -1.60 -15.44
CA LEU A 2 -7.12 -0.63 -15.14
C LEU A 2 -7.02 0.57 -16.10
N ALA A 3 -7.43 0.42 -17.36
CA ALA A 3 -7.41 1.52 -18.33
C ALA A 3 -8.65 2.43 -18.32
N ALA A 4 -9.69 2.07 -17.57
CA ALA A 4 -10.99 2.75 -17.57
C ALA A 4 -11.38 3.29 -16.18
N CYS A 5 -10.63 2.95 -15.13
CA CYS A 5 -10.82 3.51 -13.80
C CYS A 5 -10.35 4.96 -13.73
N SER A 6 -10.94 5.73 -12.81
CA SER A 6 -10.58 7.13 -12.57
C SER A 6 -9.81 7.31 -11.26
N ARG A 7 -10.05 6.45 -10.27
CA ARG A 7 -9.45 6.52 -8.92
C ARG A 7 -8.87 5.16 -8.51
N PRO A 8 -7.88 4.61 -9.25
CA PRO A 8 -7.27 3.34 -8.88
C PRO A 8 -6.43 3.46 -7.61
N LEU A 9 -6.34 2.38 -6.84
CA LEU A 9 -5.41 2.23 -5.73
C LEU A 9 -4.75 0.86 -5.78
N ILE A 10 -3.43 0.82 -5.58
CA ILE A 10 -2.72 -0.43 -5.32
C ILE A 10 -2.63 -0.64 -3.81
N TYR A 11 -3.12 -1.79 -3.36
CA TYR A 11 -2.96 -2.28 -2.00
C TYR A 11 -2.14 -3.56 -2.02
N PHE A 12 -0.98 -3.56 -1.36
CA PHE A 12 -0.09 -4.72 -1.37
C PHE A 12 0.29 -5.23 0.01
N GLY A 13 0.67 -6.51 0.07
CA GLY A 13 1.05 -7.19 1.30
C GLY A 13 2.40 -7.88 1.22
N GLY A 14 2.63 -8.79 2.16
CA GLY A 14 3.89 -9.55 2.24
C GLY A 14 4.16 -10.41 1.00
N GLY A 15 3.16 -10.70 0.16
CA GLY A 15 3.38 -11.42 -1.09
C GLY A 15 4.34 -10.69 -2.05
N ILE A 16 4.38 -9.35 -2.05
CA ILE A 16 5.36 -8.59 -2.83
C ILE A 16 6.79 -8.87 -2.36
N ILE A 17 7.00 -8.92 -1.05
CA ILE A 17 8.30 -9.22 -0.43
C ILE A 17 8.70 -10.65 -0.78
N SER A 18 7.81 -11.61 -0.56
CA SER A 18 8.08 -13.04 -0.82
C SER A 18 8.37 -13.34 -2.30
N SER A 19 7.73 -12.62 -3.23
CA SER A 19 7.92 -12.79 -4.68
C SER A 19 9.12 -12.01 -5.22
N GLY A 20 9.68 -11.06 -4.45
CA GLY A 20 10.71 -10.14 -4.95
C GLY A 20 10.19 -9.27 -6.09
N ALA A 21 8.98 -8.75 -5.94
CA ALA A 21 8.22 -8.06 -6.99
C ALA A 21 8.17 -6.53 -6.82
N ASP A 22 9.01 -5.97 -5.95
CA ASP A 22 9.09 -4.54 -5.61
C ASP A 22 9.37 -3.67 -6.85
N ARG A 23 10.28 -4.11 -7.73
CA ARG A 23 10.58 -3.40 -8.98
C ARG A 23 9.38 -3.38 -9.93
N GLN A 24 8.72 -4.53 -10.11
CA GLN A 24 7.56 -4.64 -11.01
C GLN A 24 6.36 -3.85 -10.48
N LEU A 25 6.20 -3.81 -9.15
CA LEU A 25 5.20 -2.99 -8.48
C LEU A 25 5.46 -1.50 -8.77
N LEU A 26 6.71 -1.04 -8.61
CA LEU A 26 7.10 0.35 -8.89
C LEU A 26 6.85 0.71 -10.37
N GLU A 27 7.34 -0.11 -11.30
CA GLU A 27 7.19 0.14 -12.73
C GLU A 27 5.71 0.21 -13.14
N LEU A 28 4.87 -0.68 -12.61
CA LEU A 28 3.43 -0.65 -12.87
C LEU A 28 2.76 0.60 -12.28
N ALA A 29 3.07 0.93 -11.03
CA ALA A 29 2.52 2.09 -10.33
C ALA A 29 2.86 3.40 -11.05
N GLU A 30 4.11 3.57 -11.51
CA GLU A 30 4.55 4.74 -12.27
C GLU A 30 3.91 4.80 -13.67
N LYS A 31 3.86 3.66 -14.37
CA LYS A 31 3.31 3.60 -15.73
C LYS A 31 1.82 3.94 -15.76
N LEU A 32 1.10 3.53 -14.73
CA LEU A 32 -0.34 3.77 -14.59
C LEU A 32 -0.67 4.96 -13.69
N ASP A 33 0.32 5.60 -13.07
CA ASP A 33 0.14 6.76 -12.17
C ASP A 33 -0.81 6.44 -11.00
N ILE A 34 -0.62 5.28 -10.36
CA ILE A 34 -1.53 4.75 -9.33
C ILE A 34 -0.93 4.97 -7.93
N PRO A 35 -1.65 5.63 -7.00
CA PRO A 35 -1.26 5.68 -5.59
C PRO A 35 -1.13 4.29 -4.97
N VAL A 36 -0.21 4.13 -4.02
CA VAL A 36 0.15 2.84 -3.44
C VAL A 36 0.07 2.88 -1.92
N CYS A 37 -0.55 1.87 -1.32
CA CYS A 37 -0.51 1.62 0.12
C CYS A 37 -0.17 0.15 0.41
N SER A 38 0.30 -0.12 1.63
CA SER A 38 0.63 -1.50 2.04
C SER A 38 -0.05 -1.92 3.33
N SER A 39 -0.11 -3.22 3.55
CA SER A 39 -0.21 -3.78 4.90
C SER A 39 1.11 -3.63 5.65
N MET A 40 1.11 -3.86 6.97
CA MET A 40 2.34 -3.93 7.78
C MET A 40 3.35 -4.95 7.21
N MET A 41 2.87 -6.10 6.73
CA MET A 41 3.73 -7.16 6.19
C MET A 41 4.35 -6.81 4.83
N GLY A 42 3.86 -5.76 4.17
CA GLY A 42 4.42 -5.26 2.91
C GLY A 42 5.43 -4.12 3.10
N LEU A 43 5.69 -3.66 4.32
CA LEU A 43 6.67 -2.59 4.54
C LEU A 43 8.03 -2.97 3.95
N GLY A 44 8.63 -2.04 3.20
CA GLY A 44 9.86 -2.28 2.43
C GLY A 44 9.63 -2.64 0.95
N GLY A 45 8.41 -3.00 0.53
CA GLY A 45 8.12 -3.39 -0.85
C GLY A 45 7.89 -2.22 -1.82
N PHE A 46 7.97 -0.98 -1.36
CA PHE A 46 7.83 0.24 -2.17
C PHE A 46 8.64 1.39 -1.56
N PRO A 47 9.27 2.28 -2.36
CA PRO A 47 10.09 3.36 -1.82
C PRO A 47 9.26 4.36 -1.01
N HIS A 48 9.67 4.60 0.23
CA HIS A 48 8.91 5.36 1.23
C HIS A 48 8.83 6.87 0.97
N ASP A 49 9.74 7.41 0.17
CA ASP A 49 9.82 8.81 -0.25
C ASP A 49 9.13 9.06 -1.59
N HIS A 50 8.66 8.00 -2.26
CA HIS A 50 8.08 8.10 -3.59
C HIS A 50 6.75 8.86 -3.59
N GLY A 51 6.54 9.68 -4.62
CA GLY A 51 5.36 10.55 -4.74
C GLY A 51 4.01 9.82 -4.77
N LEU A 52 3.98 8.54 -5.14
CA LEU A 52 2.79 7.68 -5.13
C LEU A 52 2.54 6.95 -3.80
N TRP A 53 3.50 6.96 -2.86
CA TRP A 53 3.42 6.22 -1.61
C TRP A 53 2.48 6.89 -0.60
N LEU A 54 1.39 6.24 -0.22
CA LEU A 54 0.43 6.77 0.77
C LEU A 54 0.71 6.31 2.19
N GLY A 55 1.59 5.32 2.38
CA GLY A 55 1.85 4.71 3.68
C GLY A 55 1.04 3.44 3.92
N MET A 56 1.09 2.96 5.16
CA MET A 56 0.34 1.79 5.59
C MET A 56 -1.16 2.08 5.64
N VAL A 57 -1.99 1.10 5.27
CA VAL A 57 -3.45 1.13 5.40
C VAL A 57 -3.89 0.26 6.60
N GLY A 58 -4.99 0.64 7.26
CA GLY A 58 -5.58 -0.10 8.38
C GLY A 58 -5.73 0.74 9.66
N MET A 59 -5.94 0.06 10.79
CA MET A 59 -6.26 0.67 12.09
C MET A 59 -5.25 1.72 12.56
N HIS A 60 -3.96 1.48 12.29
CA HIS A 60 -2.85 2.39 12.61
C HIS A 60 -2.17 2.91 11.32
N GLY A 61 -2.90 2.86 10.21
CA GLY A 61 -2.45 3.35 8.92
C GLY A 61 -2.56 4.87 8.80
N THR A 62 -2.05 5.41 7.69
CA THR A 62 -2.14 6.85 7.42
C THR A 62 -3.57 7.23 7.02
N LEU A 63 -3.94 8.48 7.33
CA LEU A 63 -5.21 9.04 6.88
C LEU A 63 -5.31 9.05 5.35
N ALA A 64 -4.20 9.32 4.66
CA ALA A 64 -4.14 9.33 3.20
C ALA A 64 -4.46 7.94 2.61
N ALA A 65 -3.81 6.88 3.12
CA ALA A 65 -4.03 5.52 2.65
C ALA A 65 -5.46 5.03 2.94
N ASN A 66 -5.96 5.22 4.17
CA ASN A 66 -7.31 4.82 4.56
C ASN A 66 -8.40 5.55 3.75
N ARG A 67 -8.20 6.85 3.50
CA ARG A 67 -9.13 7.64 2.68
C ARG A 67 -9.11 7.19 1.22
N ALA A 68 -7.93 7.00 0.65
CA ALA A 68 -7.79 6.53 -0.72
C ALA A 68 -8.42 5.15 -0.91
N ALA A 69 -8.24 4.23 0.05
CA ALA A 69 -8.88 2.91 0.02
C ALA A 69 -10.41 3.01 -0.01
N ARG A 70 -10.98 3.93 0.77
CA ARG A 70 -12.43 4.15 0.80
C ARG A 70 -12.98 4.80 -0.48
N GLU A 71 -12.24 5.72 -1.08
CA GLU A 71 -12.70 6.56 -2.21
C GLU A 71 -12.36 5.97 -3.59
N CYS A 72 -11.48 4.97 -3.65
CA CYS A 72 -11.08 4.33 -4.90
C CYS A 72 -12.28 3.68 -5.63
N ASP A 73 -12.21 3.68 -6.95
CA ASP A 73 -13.18 2.98 -7.82
C ASP A 73 -12.63 1.65 -8.35
N LEU A 74 -11.33 1.41 -8.18
CA LEU A 74 -10.66 0.16 -8.46
C LEU A 74 -9.57 -0.09 -7.41
N LEU A 75 -9.62 -1.25 -6.78
CA LEU A 75 -8.61 -1.71 -5.83
C LEU A 75 -7.84 -2.87 -6.44
N LEU A 76 -6.56 -2.66 -6.74
CA LEU A 76 -5.64 -3.72 -7.17
C LEU A 76 -4.93 -4.28 -5.94
N VAL A 77 -5.31 -5.49 -5.55
CA VAL A 77 -4.78 -6.21 -4.39
C VAL A 77 -3.64 -7.10 -4.85
N CYS A 78 -2.44 -6.86 -4.33
CA CYS A 78 -1.23 -7.59 -4.71
C CYS A 78 -0.65 -8.37 -3.52
N GLY A 79 -0.91 -9.67 -3.45
CA GLY A 79 -0.35 -10.56 -2.41
C GLY A 79 -0.65 -10.09 -0.99
N ALA A 80 -1.87 -9.57 -0.79
CA ALA A 80 -2.30 -9.00 0.46
C ALA A 80 -3.53 -9.72 0.96
N ARG A 81 -3.57 -9.95 2.27
CA ARG A 81 -4.71 -10.52 2.96
C ARG A 81 -5.51 -9.41 3.63
N PHE A 82 -6.82 -9.43 3.43
CA PHE A 82 -7.76 -8.54 4.12
C PHE A 82 -7.98 -9.00 5.57
N SER A 83 -6.96 -8.82 6.41
CA SER A 83 -7.09 -9.06 7.85
C SER A 83 -8.01 -8.03 8.51
N ASP A 84 -8.56 -8.37 9.68
CA ASP A 84 -9.41 -7.47 10.46
C ASP A 84 -8.69 -6.16 10.84
N ARG A 85 -7.36 -6.20 10.97
CA ARG A 85 -6.53 -5.03 11.28
C ARG A 85 -6.40 -4.04 10.11
N VAL A 86 -6.65 -4.51 8.89
CA VAL A 86 -6.64 -3.68 7.68
C VAL A 86 -8.05 -3.22 7.33
N ALA A 87 -8.99 -4.16 7.25
CA ALA A 87 -10.31 -3.88 6.74
C ALA A 87 -11.27 -3.32 7.81
N GLY A 88 -11.00 -3.54 9.10
CA GLY A 88 -11.93 -3.21 10.18
C GLY A 88 -13.31 -3.82 9.90
N ASN A 89 -14.26 -2.98 9.48
CA ASN A 89 -15.48 -3.45 8.82
C ASN A 89 -15.21 -3.77 7.33
N ARG A 90 -15.11 -5.06 7.02
CA ARG A 90 -14.77 -5.60 5.69
C ARG A 90 -15.67 -5.09 4.56
N GLY A 91 -16.95 -4.82 4.82
CA GLY A 91 -17.88 -4.24 3.84
C GLY A 91 -17.64 -2.75 3.55
N GLY A 92 -16.83 -2.06 4.36
CA GLY A 92 -16.58 -0.62 4.28
C GLY A 92 -15.18 -0.21 3.83
N PHE A 93 -14.28 -1.15 3.54
CA PHE A 93 -12.89 -0.84 3.18
C PHE A 93 -12.79 -0.11 1.83
N SER A 94 -13.42 -0.67 0.79
CA SER A 94 -13.49 -0.07 -0.56
C SER A 94 -14.89 -0.29 -1.15
N PRO A 95 -15.93 0.32 -0.57
CA PRO A 95 -17.32 -0.06 -0.79
C PRO A 95 -17.81 0.15 -2.23
N ASN A 96 -17.14 1.03 -2.98
CA ASN A 96 -17.51 1.38 -4.36
C ASN A 96 -16.48 0.89 -5.39
N ALA A 97 -15.49 0.09 -4.97
CA ALA A 97 -14.39 -0.30 -5.85
C ALA A 97 -14.65 -1.64 -6.53
N GLU A 98 -14.27 -1.73 -7.81
CA GLU A 98 -14.00 -3.02 -8.42
C GLU A 98 -12.71 -3.60 -7.85
N VAL A 99 -12.77 -4.82 -7.32
CA VAL A 99 -11.60 -5.46 -6.70
C VAL A 99 -10.96 -6.42 -7.69
N ILE A 100 -9.66 -6.22 -7.97
CA ILE A 100 -8.82 -7.15 -8.71
C ILE A 100 -7.85 -7.76 -7.70
N HIS A 101 -7.94 -9.07 -7.48
CA HIS A 101 -7.12 -9.77 -6.48
C HIS A 101 -6.09 -10.67 -7.16
N LEU A 102 -4.82 -10.33 -6.96
CA LEU A 102 -3.66 -11.09 -7.40
C LEU A 102 -3.08 -11.82 -6.18
N ASP A 103 -3.08 -13.15 -6.22
CA ASP A 103 -2.48 -13.97 -5.17
C ASP A 103 -1.98 -15.29 -5.75
N VAL A 104 -0.98 -15.90 -5.12
CA VAL A 104 -0.53 -17.25 -5.52
C VAL A 104 -1.42 -18.31 -4.87
N ASP A 105 -2.02 -18.01 -3.71
CA ASP A 105 -2.86 -18.92 -2.97
C ASP A 105 -4.34 -18.74 -3.33
N HIS A 106 -4.90 -19.75 -4.00
CA HIS A 106 -6.32 -19.77 -4.37
C HIS A 106 -7.27 -19.67 -3.17
N ALA A 107 -6.85 -20.12 -1.97
CA ALA A 107 -7.69 -20.10 -0.79
C ALA A 107 -7.92 -18.69 -0.22
N GLU A 108 -7.13 -17.71 -0.65
CA GLU A 108 -7.27 -16.31 -0.20
C GLU A 108 -8.29 -15.52 -1.03
N PHE A 109 -8.71 -16.01 -2.19
CA PHE A 109 -9.75 -15.36 -3.00
C PHE A 109 -11.12 -15.42 -2.32
N ASP A 110 -11.82 -14.28 -2.28
CA ASP A 110 -13.18 -14.07 -1.73
C ASP A 110 -13.41 -14.48 -0.29
N LYS A 111 -12.36 -14.86 0.43
CA LYS A 111 -12.43 -15.22 1.85
C LYS A 111 -12.95 -14.08 2.72
N ASN A 112 -12.56 -12.84 2.38
CA ASN A 112 -12.89 -11.64 3.16
C ASN A 112 -13.47 -10.51 2.31
N VAL A 113 -13.04 -10.38 1.06
CA VAL A 113 -13.52 -9.38 0.09
C VAL A 113 -13.73 -10.09 -1.23
N THR A 114 -14.93 -10.01 -1.79
CA THR A 114 -15.25 -10.62 -3.09
C THR A 114 -14.54 -9.87 -4.21
N ALA A 115 -13.74 -10.59 -4.99
CA ALA A 115 -13.02 -10.02 -6.12
C ALA A 115 -13.84 -10.06 -7.40
N THR A 116 -13.87 -8.95 -8.14
CA THR A 116 -14.43 -8.90 -9.50
C THR A 116 -13.57 -9.69 -10.48
N VAL A 117 -12.25 -9.69 -10.28
CA VAL A 117 -11.29 -10.46 -11.06
C VAL A 117 -10.29 -11.10 -10.11
N ARG A 118 -10.04 -12.39 -10.29
CA ARG A 118 -9.02 -13.16 -9.56
C ARG A 118 -7.96 -13.57 -10.54
N LEU A 119 -6.69 -13.40 -10.19
CA LEU A 119 -5.59 -13.88 -10.99
C LEU A 119 -4.61 -14.61 -10.08
N ALA A 120 -4.54 -15.93 -10.29
CA ALA A 120 -3.60 -16.78 -9.59
C ALA A 120 -2.23 -16.71 -10.26
N GLY A 121 -1.17 -16.51 -9.49
CA GLY A 121 0.19 -16.56 -10.00
C GLY A 121 1.22 -15.83 -9.15
N ASP A 122 2.48 -16.01 -9.51
CA ASP A 122 3.59 -15.26 -8.92
C ASP A 122 3.50 -13.77 -9.29
N LEU A 123 3.61 -12.89 -8.30
CA LEU A 123 3.38 -11.46 -8.48
C LEU A 123 4.41 -10.82 -9.40
N ARG A 124 5.68 -11.24 -9.35
CA ARG A 124 6.73 -10.72 -10.23
C ARG A 124 6.40 -10.99 -11.70
N GLU A 125 5.90 -12.19 -12.03
CA GLU A 125 5.47 -12.50 -13.40
C GLU A 125 4.20 -11.75 -13.79
N VAL A 126 3.17 -11.80 -12.94
CA VAL A 126 1.87 -11.17 -13.20
C VAL A 126 2.00 -9.66 -13.40
N LEU A 127 2.71 -8.97 -12.49
CA LEU A 127 2.90 -7.52 -12.57
C LEU A 127 3.73 -7.13 -13.80
N SER A 128 4.72 -7.93 -14.18
CA SER A 128 5.49 -7.71 -15.42
C SER A 128 4.60 -7.76 -16.65
N ILE A 129 3.73 -8.76 -16.75
CA ILE A 129 2.80 -8.93 -17.87
C ILE A 129 1.77 -7.79 -17.90
N LEU A 130 1.21 -7.43 -16.74
CA LEU A 130 0.29 -6.30 -16.60
C LEU A 130 0.96 -5.00 -17.03
N CYS A 131 2.20 -4.75 -16.59
CA CYS A 131 2.95 -3.58 -16.97
C CYS A 131 3.17 -3.55 -18.48
N LEU A 132 3.66 -4.64 -19.07
CA LEU A 132 3.91 -4.76 -20.51
C LEU A 132 2.66 -4.48 -21.35
N ARG A 133 1.51 -5.05 -20.96
CA ARG A 133 0.24 -4.93 -21.70
C ARG A 133 -0.52 -3.63 -21.45
N SER A 134 -0.20 -2.94 -20.36
CA SER A 134 -0.81 -1.65 -20.04
C SER A 134 -0.28 -0.54 -20.92
N LYS A 135 -1.18 0.38 -21.33
CA LYS A 135 -0.79 1.67 -21.87
C LYS A 135 -0.44 2.62 -20.74
N LYS A 136 0.42 3.60 -20.99
CA LYS A 136 0.71 4.66 -20.03
C LYS A 136 -0.54 5.50 -19.80
N ILE A 137 -0.90 5.73 -18.54
CA ILE A 137 -2.07 6.50 -18.13
C ILE A 137 -1.64 7.51 -17.07
N LYS A 138 -2.36 8.63 -16.97
CA LYS A 138 -2.18 9.63 -15.93
C LYS A 138 -3.45 9.82 -15.14
N HIS A 139 -3.31 9.75 -13.81
CA HIS A 139 -4.38 9.99 -12.84
C HIS A 139 -3.98 11.15 -11.93
N SER A 140 -3.33 12.19 -12.47
CA SER A 140 -2.71 13.28 -11.71
C SER A 140 -3.65 13.92 -10.69
N GLU A 141 -4.90 14.18 -11.06
CA GLU A 141 -5.91 14.74 -10.15
C GLU A 141 -6.19 13.81 -8.97
N TRP A 142 -6.32 12.51 -9.25
CA TRP A 142 -6.51 11.51 -8.20
C TRP A 142 -5.26 11.35 -7.33
N VAL A 143 -4.06 11.36 -7.90
CA VAL A 143 -2.80 11.28 -7.14
C VAL A 143 -2.68 12.46 -6.17
N ILE A 144 -2.96 13.68 -6.63
CA ILE A 144 -2.97 14.88 -5.79
C ILE A 144 -4.02 14.76 -4.69
N HIS A 145 -5.24 14.33 -5.04
CA HIS A 145 -6.34 14.18 -4.09
C HIS A 145 -6.05 13.11 -3.03
N ALA A 146 -5.54 11.94 -3.42
CA ALA A 146 -5.16 10.86 -2.51
C ALA A 146 -4.03 11.28 -1.56
N ALA A 147 -3.05 12.03 -2.07
CA ALA A 147 -1.94 12.57 -1.27
C ALA A 147 -2.32 13.78 -0.40
N SER A 148 -3.47 14.44 -0.64
CA SER A 148 -3.88 15.68 0.05
C SER A 148 -3.99 15.58 1.58
N LYS A 149 -4.09 14.36 2.11
CA LYS A 149 -4.18 14.08 3.55
C LYS A 149 -2.90 13.47 4.13
N ARG A 150 -1.78 13.48 3.39
CA ARG A 150 -0.47 13.17 3.97
C ARG A 150 -0.18 14.16 5.09
N ARG A 151 0.12 13.65 6.28
CA ARG A 151 0.50 14.45 7.44
C ARG A 151 1.86 13.98 7.91
N SER A 152 2.75 14.92 8.17
CA SER A 152 3.93 14.67 8.99
C SER A 152 3.50 14.72 10.46
N VAL A 153 3.88 13.71 11.23
CA VAL A 153 3.73 13.71 12.69
C VAL A 153 5.08 14.16 13.27
N MET A 154 5.04 15.14 14.15
CA MET A 154 6.25 15.62 14.83
C MET A 154 6.27 15.08 16.26
N PRO A 155 7.44 14.60 16.74
CA PRO A 155 7.57 14.17 18.11
C PRO A 155 7.42 15.37 19.06
N ASN A 156 6.90 15.12 20.25
CA ASN A 156 6.86 16.15 21.29
C ASN A 156 8.21 16.24 22.01
N THR A 157 8.97 17.31 21.77
CA THR A 157 10.28 17.55 22.39
C THR A 157 10.26 18.68 23.43
N SER A 158 9.09 19.02 23.97
CA SER A 158 8.92 20.17 24.87
C SER A 158 9.55 20.03 26.26
N ASN A 159 9.83 18.81 26.72
CA ASN A 159 10.48 18.55 28.01
C ASN A 159 11.77 17.72 27.83
N PRO A 160 12.94 18.37 27.67
CA PRO A 160 14.21 17.70 27.41
C PRO A 160 14.71 16.82 28.56
N GLU A 161 14.32 17.13 29.80
CA GLU A 161 14.72 16.34 30.99
C GLU A 161 13.71 15.22 31.33
N GLY A 162 12.60 15.14 30.58
CA GLY A 162 11.59 14.11 30.75
C GLY A 162 11.87 12.83 29.97
N VAL A 163 10.94 11.88 30.05
CA VAL A 163 10.98 10.68 29.20
C VAL A 163 10.85 11.10 27.73
N PRO A 164 11.76 10.68 26.83
CA PRO A 164 11.69 11.06 25.43
C PRO A 164 10.42 10.55 24.75
N ASP A 165 9.89 11.34 23.81
CA ASP A 165 8.79 10.91 22.96
C ASP A 165 9.19 9.67 22.13
N PRO A 166 8.37 8.61 22.08
CA PRO A 166 8.71 7.39 21.35
C PRO A 166 8.99 7.64 19.86
N LEU A 167 8.28 8.57 19.21
CA LEU A 167 8.53 8.92 17.81
C LEU A 167 9.90 9.59 17.64
N TYR A 168 10.34 10.38 18.62
CA TYR A 168 11.69 10.97 18.60
C TYR A 168 12.74 9.86 18.59
N ILE A 169 12.59 8.86 19.47
CA ILE A 169 13.50 7.71 19.54
C ILE A 169 13.55 6.98 18.19
N ILE A 170 12.40 6.66 17.59
CA ILE A 170 12.34 5.97 16.29
C ILE A 170 12.94 6.80 15.16
N GLN A 171 12.69 8.11 15.13
CA GLN A 171 13.27 9.01 14.11
C GLN A 171 14.78 9.13 14.27
N THR A 172 15.29 9.20 15.50
CA THR A 172 16.72 9.20 15.78
C THR A 172 17.37 7.89 15.33
N LEU A 173 16.77 6.74 15.66
CA LEU A 173 17.26 5.44 15.18
C LEU A 173 17.32 5.41 13.66
N ARG A 174 16.24 5.81 12.97
CA ARG A 174 16.22 5.88 11.50
C ARG A 174 17.33 6.76 10.93
N ALA A 175 17.59 7.93 11.53
CA ALA A 175 18.64 8.85 11.08
C ALA A 175 20.07 8.31 11.28
N LEU A 176 20.25 7.40 12.25
CA LEU A 176 21.55 6.81 12.58
C LEU A 176 21.81 5.47 11.87
N THR A 177 20.82 4.93 11.14
CA THR A 177 20.88 3.62 10.49
C THR A 177 20.80 3.72 8.96
N GLY A 178 21.46 2.80 8.24
CA GLY A 178 21.40 2.73 6.78
C GLY A 178 20.06 2.21 6.25
N ASP A 179 19.84 2.35 4.93
CA ASP A 179 18.61 1.88 4.26
C ASP A 179 18.47 0.35 4.18
N ASP A 180 19.57 -0.38 4.37
CA ASP A 180 19.63 -1.84 4.43
C ASP A 180 19.41 -2.40 5.84
N THR A 181 19.10 -1.54 6.81
CA THR A 181 18.91 -1.95 8.21
C THR A 181 17.65 -2.78 8.38
N ILE A 182 17.83 -3.99 8.92
CA ILE A 182 16.73 -4.89 9.29
C ILE A 182 16.18 -4.45 10.66
N VAL A 183 14.86 -4.21 10.71
CA VAL A 183 14.15 -3.84 11.94
C VAL A 183 13.23 -4.98 12.36
N ALA A 184 13.29 -5.36 13.62
CA ALA A 184 12.37 -6.30 14.25
C ALA A 184 11.68 -5.62 15.44
N THR A 185 10.42 -5.95 15.68
CA THR A 185 9.61 -5.41 16.78
C THR A 185 8.86 -6.53 17.49
N ASP A 186 8.57 -6.34 18.77
CA ASP A 186 7.62 -7.17 19.51
C ASP A 186 6.17 -6.64 19.35
N VAL A 187 5.20 -7.27 20.03
CA VAL A 187 3.77 -6.88 20.06
C VAL A 187 3.38 -6.19 21.37
#